data_AF-A0A7C9FKC4-F1
#
_entry.id   AF-A0A7C9FKC4-F1
#
_cell.length_a   1.000
_cell.length_b   1.000
_cell.length_c   1.000
_cell.angle_alpha   90.00
_cell.angle_beta   90.00
_cell.angle_gamma   90.00
#
_symmetry.space_group_name_H-M   'P 1'
#
loop_
_entity.id
_entity.type
_entity.pdbx_description
1 polymer ?
#
loop_
_entity_poly.entity_id
_entity_poly.type
_entity_poly.pdbx_seq_one_letter_code
_entity_poly.pdbx_strand_id
1 'polypeptide(L)'
;METIARFFVASGFAPHGYCLQWSPGLIWTYVVADAIIALSYYSIPVALWIFARRRTDLPFSWLFLMFAVFILACGTTHLISILDIWQPVYWLDASVKTITAAASLATAIVIWPLIPKALALPSPMQLDRANRDLVREIAARQAAESQLRALTHELEQRVATRTAEFESVNEALRRKVAEHERAELAIRDSQQQLQSIVDNATTVISVKQADRRYALVNRRFEDLFHIRRQDASGKTDDQLFPAERAARYREADDRVLAGEVV
;
A
#
# COMPACT_ATOMS: atom_id res chain seq x y z
N MET A 1 71.40 -23.71 -26.72
CA MET A 1 70.41 -24.74 -26.26
C MET A 1 71.07 -25.96 -25.62
N GLU A 2 72.27 -26.38 -26.02
CA GLU A 2 72.93 -27.57 -25.45
C GLU A 2 73.34 -27.46 -23.96
N THR A 3 73.71 -26.28 -23.48
CA THR A 3 74.14 -26.07 -22.09
C THR A 3 73.00 -26.22 -21.07
N ILE A 4 71.78 -25.83 -21.45
CA ILE A 4 70.59 -25.96 -20.60
C ILE A 4 70.15 -27.44 -20.54
N ALA A 5 70.19 -28.14 -21.67
CA ALA A 5 69.89 -29.57 -21.73
C ALA A 5 70.85 -30.41 -20.88
N ARG A 6 72.16 -30.09 -20.89
CA ARG A 6 73.17 -30.76 -20.05
C ARG A 6 72.99 -30.52 -18.55
N PHE A 7 72.43 -29.38 -18.15
CA PHE A 7 72.17 -29.07 -16.73
C PHE A 7 71.03 -29.93 -16.16
N PHE A 8 69.98 -30.17 -16.94
CA PHE A 8 68.85 -31.02 -16.52
C PHE A 8 69.15 -32.53 -16.60
N VAL A 9 70.00 -32.96 -17.54
CA VAL A 9 70.41 -34.38 -17.73
C VAL A 9 71.73 -34.66 -17.00
N ALA A 10 71.89 -34.20 -15.76
CA ALA A 10 73.17 -34.18 -15.05
C ALA A 10 73.96 -35.51 -15.18
N SER A 11 75.19 -35.40 -15.68
CA SER A 11 76.12 -36.51 -15.91
C SER A 11 76.54 -37.15 -14.58
N GLY A 12 75.88 -38.25 -14.20
CA GLY A 12 76.24 -39.05 -13.01
C GLY A 12 75.09 -39.84 -12.37
N PHE A 13 73.82 -39.55 -12.68
CA PHE A 13 72.69 -40.29 -12.11
C PHE A 13 72.28 -41.50 -12.98
N ALA A 14 71.86 -42.58 -12.33
CA ALA A 14 71.29 -43.74 -13.01
C ALA A 14 69.82 -43.48 -13.39
N PRO A 15 69.37 -43.87 -14.59
CA PRO A 15 67.94 -43.88 -14.95
C PRO A 15 67.13 -44.80 -14.01
N HIS A 16 65.85 -44.50 -13.82
CA HIS A 16 64.96 -45.34 -12.99
C HIS A 16 64.81 -46.77 -13.52
N GLY A 17 65.03 -47.01 -14.82
CA GLY A 17 65.08 -48.36 -15.40
C GLY A 17 66.09 -49.28 -14.71
N TYR A 18 67.19 -48.73 -14.18
CA TYR A 18 68.18 -49.50 -13.40
C TYR A 18 67.60 -50.00 -12.07
N CYS A 19 66.82 -49.16 -11.38
CA CYS A 19 66.11 -49.54 -10.16
C CYS A 19 65.04 -50.61 -10.41
N LEU A 20 64.43 -50.60 -11.59
CA LEU A 20 63.44 -51.59 -12.03
C LEU A 20 64.07 -52.86 -12.63
N GLN A 21 65.41 -52.98 -12.56
CA GLN A 21 66.19 -54.09 -13.13
C GLN A 21 65.88 -54.36 -14.61
N TRP A 22 65.41 -53.34 -15.34
CA TRP A 22 64.94 -53.48 -16.72
C TRP A 22 63.86 -54.55 -16.95
N SER A 23 63.06 -54.87 -15.92
CA SER A 23 61.95 -55.82 -16.04
C SER A 23 60.87 -55.29 -17.00
N PRO A 24 60.64 -55.94 -18.16
CA PRO A 24 59.74 -55.40 -19.18
C PRO A 24 58.29 -55.25 -18.69
N GLY A 25 57.78 -56.22 -17.92
CA GLY A 25 56.41 -56.18 -17.41
C GLY A 25 56.19 -55.03 -16.43
N LEU A 26 57.15 -54.77 -15.55
CA LEU A 26 57.05 -53.71 -14.57
C LEU A 26 57.16 -52.33 -15.23
N ILE A 27 58.13 -52.15 -16.13
CA ILE A 27 58.31 -50.89 -16.87
C ILE A 27 57.05 -50.52 -17.65
N TRP A 28 56.51 -51.44 -18.46
CA TRP A 28 55.31 -51.15 -19.25
C TRP A 28 54.09 -50.87 -18.38
N THR A 29 53.99 -51.50 -17.20
CA THR A 29 52.94 -51.19 -16.23
C THR A 29 53.03 -49.74 -15.74
N TYR A 30 54.22 -49.28 -15.34
CA TYR A 30 54.44 -47.88 -14.94
C TYR A 30 54.15 -46.91 -16.09
N VAL A 31 54.68 -47.18 -17.28
CA VAL A 31 54.51 -46.31 -18.46
C VAL A 31 53.05 -46.15 -18.83
N VAL A 32 52.29 -47.24 -18.89
CA VAL A 32 50.86 -47.19 -19.23
C VAL A 32 50.08 -46.46 -18.14
N ALA A 33 50.36 -46.73 -16.85
CA ALA A 33 49.69 -46.06 -15.75
C ALA A 33 49.96 -44.55 -15.76
N ASP A 34 51.23 -44.13 -15.86
CA ASP A 34 51.61 -42.72 -15.90
C ASP A 34 51.07 -42.01 -17.15
N ALA A 35 51.01 -42.69 -18.30
CA ALA A 35 50.43 -42.12 -19.51
C ALA A 35 48.92 -41.87 -19.36
N ILE A 36 48.19 -42.81 -18.76
CA ILE A 36 46.74 -42.67 -18.49
C ILE A 36 46.50 -41.53 -17.49
N ILE A 37 47.30 -41.46 -16.41
CA ILE A 37 47.18 -40.39 -15.41
C ILE A 37 47.50 -39.04 -16.04
N ALA A 38 48.60 -38.92 -16.79
CA ALA A 38 48.96 -37.69 -17.49
C ALA A 38 47.84 -37.23 -18.43
N LEU A 39 47.33 -38.12 -19.29
CA LEU A 39 46.23 -37.80 -20.21
C LEU A 39 44.98 -37.29 -19.46
N SER A 40 44.63 -37.95 -18.35
CA SER A 40 43.51 -37.54 -17.50
C SER A 40 43.75 -36.14 -16.91
N TYR A 41 44.96 -35.87 -16.42
CA TYR A 41 45.35 -34.60 -15.82
C TYR A 41 45.52 -33.46 -16.85
N TYR A 42 45.71 -33.75 -18.14
CA TYR A 42 45.59 -32.72 -19.18
C TYR A 42 44.13 -32.51 -19.63
N SER A 43 43.27 -33.53 -19.55
CA SER A 43 41.86 -33.45 -19.95
C SER A 43 40.98 -32.69 -18.93
N ILE A 44 41.13 -32.97 -17.63
CA ILE A 44 40.32 -32.34 -16.57
C ILE A 44 40.42 -30.80 -16.57
N PRO A 45 41.61 -30.16 -16.66
CA PRO A 45 41.74 -28.71 -16.76
C PRO A 45 41.02 -28.11 -17.97
N VAL A 46 41.01 -28.80 -19.12
CA VAL A 46 40.27 -28.36 -20.30
C VAL A 46 38.77 -28.36 -20.01
N ALA A 47 38.25 -29.42 -19.40
CA ALA A 47 36.85 -29.50 -19.00
C ALA A 47 36.46 -28.41 -17.98
N LEU A 48 37.30 -28.18 -16.95
CA LEU A 48 37.11 -27.13 -15.96
C LEU A 48 37.11 -25.73 -16.59
N TRP A 49 38.01 -25.49 -17.55
CA TRP A 49 38.08 -24.22 -18.26
C TRP A 49 36.83 -23.96 -19.13
N ILE A 50 36.34 -24.98 -19.84
CA ILE A 50 35.08 -24.89 -20.61
C ILE A 50 33.91 -24.58 -19.67
N PHE A 51 33.81 -25.29 -18.54
CA PHE A 51 32.76 -25.07 -17.55
C PHE A 51 32.81 -23.67 -16.96
N ALA A 52 33.99 -23.21 -16.50
CA ALA A 52 34.18 -21.89 -15.91
C ALA A 52 33.87 -20.76 -16.89
N ARG A 53 34.10 -20.95 -18.20
CA ARG A 53 33.71 -19.98 -19.24
C ARG A 53 32.21 -19.96 -19.52
N ARG A 54 31.53 -21.11 -19.43
CA ARG A 54 30.09 -21.21 -19.71
C ARG A 54 29.21 -20.80 -18.53
N ARG A 55 29.71 -20.93 -17.29
CA ARG A 55 28.96 -20.71 -16.06
C ARG A 55 29.51 -19.51 -15.29
N THR A 56 29.01 -18.31 -15.61
CA THR A 56 29.50 -17.02 -15.08
C THR A 56 28.88 -16.61 -13.74
N ASP A 57 27.84 -17.30 -13.29
CA ASP A 57 27.11 -17.02 -12.04
C ASP A 57 27.74 -17.66 -10.80
N LEU A 58 28.86 -18.37 -10.97
CA LEU A 58 29.56 -19.00 -9.86
C LEU A 58 30.42 -17.99 -9.10
N PRO A 59 30.18 -17.78 -7.80
CA PRO A 59 31.13 -17.08 -6.97
C PRO A 59 32.42 -17.91 -6.91
N PHE A 60 33.57 -17.23 -6.94
CA PHE A 60 34.89 -17.85 -6.89
C PHE A 60 35.28 -18.70 -8.12
N SER A 61 34.80 -18.35 -9.32
CA SER A 61 35.18 -19.02 -10.57
C SER A 61 36.69 -19.09 -10.85
N TRP A 62 37.48 -18.18 -10.27
CA TRP A 62 38.94 -18.20 -10.31
C TRP A 62 39.57 -19.41 -9.60
N LEU A 63 38.86 -20.08 -8.67
CA LEU A 63 39.34 -21.31 -8.03
C LEU A 63 39.53 -22.44 -9.04
N PHE A 64 38.68 -22.51 -10.07
CA PHE A 64 38.83 -23.51 -11.14
C PHE A 64 40.16 -23.33 -11.87
N LEU A 65 40.66 -22.09 -11.99
CA LEU A 65 41.99 -21.83 -12.55
C LEU A 65 43.11 -22.34 -11.64
N MET A 66 43.00 -22.15 -10.32
CA MET A 66 43.98 -22.69 -9.36
C MET A 66 44.06 -24.22 -9.45
N PHE A 67 42.90 -24.89 -9.45
CA PHE A 67 42.83 -26.34 -9.61
C PHE A 67 43.38 -26.78 -10.98
N ALA A 68 43.04 -26.07 -12.06
CA ALA A 68 43.56 -26.36 -13.39
C ALA A 68 45.10 -26.29 -13.44
N VAL A 69 45.71 -25.23 -12.90
CA VAL A 69 47.18 -25.07 -12.85
C VAL A 69 47.82 -26.19 -12.03
N PHE A 70 47.27 -26.50 -10.86
CA PHE A 70 47.76 -27.57 -10.00
C PHE A 70 47.68 -28.95 -10.67
N ILE A 71 46.53 -29.29 -11.28
CA ILE A 71 46.32 -30.57 -11.96
C ILE A 71 47.26 -30.71 -13.18
N LEU A 72 47.50 -29.63 -13.94
CA LEU A 72 48.47 -29.64 -15.05
C LEU A 72 49.90 -29.89 -14.56
N ALA A 73 50.30 -29.29 -13.44
CA ALA A 73 51.63 -29.51 -12.86
C ALA A 73 51.80 -30.98 -12.41
N CYS A 74 50.78 -31.58 -11.77
CA CYS A 74 50.74 -33.01 -11.47
C CYS A 74 50.79 -33.88 -12.74
N GLY A 75 50.11 -33.50 -13.81
CA GLY A 75 50.15 -34.25 -15.08
C GLY A 75 51.56 -34.27 -15.66
N THR A 76 52.26 -33.15 -15.55
CA THR A 76 53.64 -33.00 -16.00
C THR A 76 54.61 -33.88 -15.22
N THR A 77 54.39 -34.11 -13.91
CA THR A 77 55.23 -35.04 -13.13
C THR A 77 55.14 -36.48 -13.61
N HIS A 78 53.97 -36.92 -14.10
CA HIS A 78 53.82 -38.27 -14.66
C HIS A 78 54.51 -38.42 -16.02
N LEU A 79 54.47 -37.38 -16.88
CA LEU A 79 55.24 -37.37 -18.12
C LEU A 79 56.75 -37.42 -17.85
N ILE A 80 57.23 -36.67 -16.86
CA ILE A 80 58.64 -36.69 -16.47
C ILE A 80 59.03 -38.05 -15.87
N SER A 81 58.15 -38.68 -15.09
CA SER A 81 58.39 -40.02 -14.52
C SER A 81 58.59 -41.08 -15.61
N ILE A 82 57.83 -41.00 -16.72
CA ILE A 82 58.06 -41.85 -17.90
C ILE A 82 59.45 -41.58 -18.49
N LEU A 83 59.86 -40.32 -18.62
CA LEU A 83 61.18 -39.97 -19.16
C LEU A 83 62.31 -40.45 -18.25
N ASP A 84 62.16 -40.34 -16.93
CA ASP A 84 63.15 -40.75 -15.91
C ASP A 84 63.51 -42.23 -15.98
N ILE A 85 62.63 -43.09 -16.51
CA ILE A 85 62.93 -44.51 -16.75
C ILE A 85 64.14 -44.67 -17.68
N TRP A 86 64.26 -43.83 -18.71
CA TRP A 86 65.33 -43.92 -19.72
C TRP A 86 66.37 -42.80 -19.62
N GLN A 87 65.99 -41.61 -19.15
CA GLN A 87 66.82 -40.42 -19.09
C GLN A 87 66.67 -39.74 -17.72
N PRO A 88 67.74 -39.63 -16.91
CA PRO A 88 67.64 -39.16 -15.52
C PRO A 88 67.50 -37.62 -15.45
N VAL A 89 66.30 -37.08 -15.67
CA VAL A 89 66.01 -35.64 -15.67
C VAL A 89 65.54 -35.14 -14.29
N TYR A 90 66.18 -35.61 -13.23
CA TYR A 90 65.74 -35.42 -11.84
C TYR A 90 65.62 -33.97 -11.38
N TRP A 91 66.41 -33.05 -11.93
CA TRP A 91 66.28 -31.62 -11.60
C TRP A 91 64.98 -31.02 -12.14
N LEU A 92 64.53 -31.49 -13.31
CA LEU A 92 63.26 -31.07 -13.88
C LEU A 92 62.10 -31.65 -13.06
N ASP A 93 62.19 -32.94 -12.73
CA ASP A 93 61.24 -33.61 -11.84
C ASP A 93 61.10 -32.88 -10.49
N ALA A 94 62.20 -32.62 -9.80
CA ALA A 94 62.23 -31.92 -8.52
C ALA A 94 61.65 -30.49 -8.60
N SER A 95 61.93 -29.78 -9.70
CA SER A 95 61.40 -28.43 -9.92
C SER A 95 59.88 -28.45 -10.10
N VAL A 96 59.36 -29.34 -10.95
CA VAL A 96 57.91 -29.47 -11.17
C VAL A 96 57.21 -29.96 -9.90
N LYS A 97 57.81 -30.89 -9.15
CA LYS A 97 57.29 -31.33 -7.84
C LYS A 97 57.25 -30.20 -6.81
N THR A 98 58.25 -29.32 -6.79
CA THR A 98 58.28 -28.16 -5.88
C THR A 98 57.17 -27.16 -6.22
N ILE A 99 56.99 -26.85 -7.51
CA ILE A 99 55.90 -25.99 -7.98
C ILE A 99 54.54 -26.60 -7.61
N THR A 100 54.39 -27.89 -7.83
CA THR A 100 53.17 -28.64 -7.52
C THR A 100 52.87 -28.60 -6.01
N ALA A 101 53.86 -28.81 -5.15
CA ALA A 101 53.72 -28.72 -3.70
C ALA A 101 53.31 -27.30 -3.23
N ALA A 102 53.94 -26.27 -3.79
CA ALA A 102 53.58 -24.88 -3.49
C ALA A 102 52.14 -24.55 -3.94
N ALA A 103 51.75 -24.98 -5.14
CA ALA A 103 50.39 -24.80 -5.66
C ALA A 103 49.35 -25.54 -4.81
N SER A 104 49.63 -26.78 -4.38
CA SER A 104 48.77 -27.54 -3.44
C SER A 104 48.58 -26.81 -2.12
N LEU A 105 49.67 -26.33 -1.52
CA LEU A 105 49.64 -25.64 -0.24
C LEU A 105 48.85 -24.34 -0.34
N ALA A 106 49.10 -23.54 -1.37
CA ALA A 106 48.34 -22.32 -1.63
C ALA A 106 46.85 -22.61 -1.82
N THR A 107 46.51 -23.66 -2.57
CA THR A 107 45.13 -24.10 -2.79
C THR A 107 44.46 -24.51 -1.48
N ALA A 108 45.14 -25.25 -0.61
CA ALA A 108 44.63 -25.65 0.71
C ALA A 108 44.38 -24.45 1.64
N ILE A 109 45.32 -23.50 1.71
CA ILE A 109 45.21 -22.27 2.50
C ILE A 109 44.01 -21.43 2.05
N VAL A 110 43.74 -21.38 0.75
CA VAL A 110 42.65 -20.60 0.16
C VAL A 110 41.28 -21.27 0.35
N ILE A 111 41.19 -22.60 0.15
CA ILE A 111 39.90 -23.31 0.17
C ILE A 111 39.31 -23.35 1.57
N TRP A 112 40.11 -23.59 2.61
CA TRP A 112 39.59 -23.83 3.96
C TRP A 112 38.74 -22.66 4.49
N PRO A 113 39.15 -21.39 4.33
CA PRO A 113 38.31 -20.23 4.67
C PRO A 113 37.16 -19.96 3.69
N LEU A 114 37.18 -20.52 2.48
CA LEU A 114 36.14 -20.34 1.47
C LEU A 114 34.96 -21.30 1.66
N ILE A 115 35.18 -22.50 2.22
CA ILE A 115 34.11 -23.47 2.53
C ILE A 115 32.94 -22.81 3.30
N PRO A 116 33.15 -22.14 4.45
CA PRO A 116 32.04 -21.53 5.17
C PRO A 116 31.35 -20.42 4.36
N LYS A 117 32.08 -19.69 3.51
CA LYS A 117 31.51 -18.66 2.63
C LYS A 117 30.65 -19.26 1.52
N ALA A 118 31.06 -20.39 0.96
CA ALA A 118 30.30 -21.13 -0.04
C ALA A 118 29.01 -21.72 0.57
N LEU A 119 29.08 -22.24 1.79
CA LEU A 119 27.93 -22.76 2.52
C LEU A 119 26.93 -21.67 2.95
N ALA A 120 27.38 -20.41 3.07
CA ALA A 120 26.51 -19.28 3.38
C ALA A 120 25.64 -18.84 2.19
N LEU A 121 25.92 -19.31 0.98
CA LEU A 121 25.12 -18.97 -0.20
C LEU A 121 23.74 -19.66 -0.11
N PRO A 122 22.64 -18.93 -0.40
CA PRO A 122 21.31 -19.52 -0.40
C PRO A 122 21.22 -20.68 -1.40
N SER A 123 20.66 -21.80 -0.95
CA SER A 123 20.36 -22.91 -1.85
C SER A 123 19.26 -22.53 -2.86
N PRO A 124 19.24 -23.11 -4.07
CA PRO A 124 18.18 -22.89 -5.05
C PRO A 124 16.77 -23.16 -4.49
N MET A 125 16.62 -24.12 -3.58
CA MET A 125 15.36 -24.40 -2.89
C MET A 125 14.92 -23.28 -1.96
N GLN A 126 15.86 -22.63 -1.26
CA GLN A 126 15.55 -21.48 -0.40
C GLN A 126 15.09 -20.28 -1.24
N LEU A 127 15.76 -20.03 -2.37
CA LEU A 127 15.37 -18.97 -3.32
C LEU A 127 13.97 -19.22 -3.88
N ASP A 128 13.65 -20.45 -4.28
CA ASP A 128 12.32 -20.81 -4.80
C ASP A 128 11.22 -20.67 -3.73
N ARG A 129 11.49 -21.06 -2.48
CA ARG A 129 10.55 -20.83 -1.36
C ARG A 129 10.32 -19.34 -1.13
N ALA A 130 11.39 -18.55 -1.04
CA ALA A 130 11.29 -17.11 -0.86
C ALA A 130 10.51 -16.45 -2.00
N ASN A 131 10.73 -16.88 -3.25
CA ASN A 131 9.99 -16.39 -4.40
C ASN A 131 8.49 -16.76 -4.31
N ARG A 132 8.16 -18.00 -3.94
CA ARG A 132 6.76 -18.41 -3.74
C ARG A 132 6.07 -17.61 -2.64
N ASP A 133 6.76 -17.32 -1.55
CA ASP A 133 6.21 -16.53 -0.45
C ASP A 133 6.02 -15.06 -0.87
N LEU A 134 6.97 -14.48 -1.61
CA LEU A 134 6.84 -13.14 -2.19
C LEU A 134 5.66 -13.05 -3.16
N VAL A 135 5.46 -14.05 -4.02
CA VAL A 135 4.34 -14.09 -4.95
C VAL A 135 2.99 -14.14 -4.20
N ARG A 136 2.91 -14.89 -3.10
CA ARG A 136 1.71 -14.93 -2.25
C ARG A 136 1.43 -13.57 -1.61
N GLU A 137 2.46 -12.92 -1.08
CA GLU A 137 2.33 -11.60 -0.45
C GLU A 137 1.86 -10.54 -1.47
N ILE A 138 2.43 -10.55 -2.68
CA ILE A 138 2.01 -9.65 -3.76
C ILE A 138 0.54 -9.88 -4.11
N ALA A 139 0.12 -11.14 -4.25
CA ALA A 139 -1.28 -11.46 -4.56
C ALA A 139 -2.24 -11.01 -3.45
N ALA A 140 -1.88 -11.21 -2.18
CA ALA A 140 -2.66 -10.75 -1.04
C ALA A 140 -2.79 -9.22 -1.00
N ARG A 141 -1.68 -8.51 -1.22
CA ARG A 141 -1.66 -7.05 -1.28
C ARG A 141 -2.51 -6.51 -2.43
N GLN A 142 -2.42 -7.09 -3.61
CA GLN A 142 -3.22 -6.67 -4.77
C GLN A 142 -4.72 -6.88 -4.52
N ALA A 143 -5.11 -7.97 -3.87
CA ALA A 143 -6.50 -8.20 -3.49
C ALA A 143 -6.99 -7.12 -2.51
N ALA A 144 -6.21 -6.80 -1.47
CA ALA A 144 -6.55 -5.75 -0.52
C ALA A 144 -6.63 -4.35 -1.17
N GLU A 145 -5.70 -4.01 -2.06
CA GLU A 145 -5.74 -2.75 -2.82
C GLU A 145 -6.99 -2.65 -3.71
N SER A 146 -7.40 -3.76 -4.34
CA SER A 146 -8.63 -3.79 -5.15
C SER A 146 -9.90 -3.58 -4.33
N GLN A 147 -9.98 -4.21 -3.14
CA GLN A 147 -11.10 -4.02 -2.21
C GLN A 147 -11.19 -2.58 -1.72
N LEU A 148 -10.04 -1.99 -1.38
CA LEU A 148 -9.99 -0.60 -0.94
C LEU A 148 -10.49 0.35 -2.03
N ARG A 149 -10.06 0.15 -3.29
CA ARG A 149 -10.56 0.95 -4.42
C ARG A 149 -12.07 0.79 -4.62
N ALA A 150 -12.60 -0.43 -4.53
CA ALA A 150 -14.03 -0.67 -4.65
C ALA A 150 -14.82 0.04 -3.54
N LEU A 151 -14.34 -0.05 -2.29
CA LEU A 151 -14.97 0.60 -1.14
C LEU A 151 -14.88 2.13 -1.23
N THR A 152 -13.74 2.68 -1.68
CA THR A 152 -13.60 4.12 -1.93
C THR A 152 -14.61 4.59 -2.98
N HIS A 153 -14.74 3.88 -4.09
CA HIS A 153 -15.71 4.24 -5.13
C HIS A 153 -17.15 4.18 -4.61
N GLU A 154 -17.50 3.14 -3.84
CA GLU A 154 -18.82 3.02 -3.22
C GLU A 154 -19.09 4.16 -2.22
N LEU A 155 -18.11 4.52 -1.39
CA LEU A 155 -18.24 5.64 -0.46
C LEU A 155 -18.40 6.97 -1.18
N GLU A 156 -17.63 7.22 -2.25
CA GLU A 156 -17.77 8.41 -3.08
C GLU A 156 -19.17 8.51 -3.70
N GLN A 157 -19.70 7.41 -4.22
CA GLN A 157 -21.07 7.35 -4.74
C GLN A 157 -22.11 7.65 -3.64
N ARG A 158 -21.99 7.01 -2.47
CA ARG A 158 -22.90 7.25 -1.34
C ARG A 158 -22.84 8.70 -0.85
N VAL A 159 -21.65 9.29 -0.80
CA VAL A 159 -21.44 10.70 -0.44
C VAL A 159 -22.07 11.61 -1.50
N ALA A 160 -21.88 11.34 -2.78
CA ALA A 160 -22.48 12.12 -3.86
C ALA A 160 -24.02 12.06 -3.80
N THR A 161 -24.60 10.87 -3.65
CA THR A 161 -26.06 10.69 -3.52
C THR A 161 -26.61 11.42 -2.30
N ARG A 162 -26.02 11.24 -1.12
CA ARG A 162 -26.48 11.91 0.10
C ARG A 162 -26.32 13.43 0.03
N THR A 163 -25.26 13.92 -0.59
CA THR A 163 -25.06 15.36 -0.79
C THR A 163 -26.16 15.93 -1.68
N ALA A 164 -26.46 15.28 -2.80
CA ALA A 164 -27.54 15.70 -3.70
C ALA A 164 -28.93 15.64 -3.03
N GLU A 165 -29.23 14.57 -2.27
CA GLU A 165 -30.46 14.47 -1.47
C GLU A 165 -30.55 15.61 -0.46
N PHE A 166 -29.47 15.86 0.29
CA PHE A 166 -29.43 16.91 1.30
C PHE A 166 -29.60 18.31 0.69
N GLU A 167 -28.96 18.58 -0.45
CA GLU A 167 -29.14 19.83 -1.20
C GLU A 167 -30.59 20.02 -1.62
N SER A 168 -31.23 18.99 -2.18
CA SER A 168 -32.64 19.06 -2.60
C SER A 168 -33.60 19.34 -1.42
N VAL A 169 -33.36 18.71 -0.27
CA VAL A 169 -34.14 18.92 0.95
C VAL A 169 -33.90 20.32 1.51
N ASN A 170 -32.66 20.81 1.49
CA ASN A 170 -32.31 22.14 1.95
C ASN A 170 -32.98 23.22 1.07
N GLU A 171 -32.99 23.05 -0.25
CA GLU A 171 -33.72 23.93 -1.16
C GLU A 171 -35.23 23.91 -0.94
N ALA A 172 -35.82 22.73 -0.73
CA ALA A 172 -37.24 22.61 -0.39
C ALA A 172 -37.56 23.30 0.94
N LEU A 173 -36.71 23.14 1.95
CA LEU A 173 -36.86 23.78 3.25
C LEU A 173 -36.75 25.30 3.13
N ARG A 174 -35.75 25.82 2.40
CA ARG A 174 -35.61 27.26 2.14
C ARG A 174 -36.83 27.85 1.45
N ARG A 175 -37.40 27.13 0.47
CA ARG A 175 -38.66 27.54 -0.18
C ARG A 175 -39.82 27.60 0.82
N LYS A 176 -39.96 26.59 1.68
CA LYS A 176 -41.02 26.55 2.71
C LYS A 176 -40.87 27.68 3.73
N VAL A 177 -39.64 28.00 4.14
CA VAL A 177 -39.36 29.14 5.03
C VAL A 177 -39.78 30.45 4.36
N ALA A 178 -39.39 30.69 3.11
CA ALA A 178 -39.78 31.90 2.38
C ALA A 178 -41.29 32.02 2.15
N GLU A 179 -41.98 30.89 1.92
CA GLU A 179 -43.44 30.86 1.80
C GLU A 179 -44.12 31.21 3.13
N HIS A 180 -43.61 30.64 4.24
CA HIS A 180 -44.10 30.94 5.58
C HIS A 180 -43.95 32.42 5.92
N GLU A 181 -42.78 33.01 5.67
CA GLU A 181 -42.53 34.44 5.89
C GLU A 181 -43.48 35.32 5.09
N ARG A 182 -43.77 34.98 3.82
CA ARG A 182 -44.74 35.72 2.99
C ARG A 182 -46.17 35.61 3.52
N ALA A 183 -46.56 34.42 3.97
CA ALA A 183 -47.89 34.20 4.54
C ALA A 183 -48.06 35.00 5.85
N GLU A 184 -47.04 35.01 6.71
CA GLU A 184 -47.05 35.82 7.93
C GLU A 184 -47.15 37.33 7.62
N LEU A 185 -46.39 37.83 6.64
CA LEU A 185 -46.47 39.22 6.22
C LEU A 185 -47.84 39.57 5.64
N ALA A 186 -48.41 38.73 4.78
CA ALA A 186 -49.74 38.95 4.20
C ALA A 186 -50.83 38.97 5.28
N ILE A 187 -50.74 38.10 6.28
CA ILE A 187 -51.66 38.10 7.43
C ILE A 187 -51.50 39.41 8.22
N ARG A 188 -50.27 39.85 8.51
CA ARG A 188 -50.03 41.11 9.23
C ARG A 188 -50.57 42.33 8.46
N ASP A 189 -50.31 42.40 7.16
CA ASP A 189 -50.79 43.48 6.30
C ASP A 189 -52.33 43.50 6.23
N SER A 190 -52.96 42.33 6.08
CA SER A 190 -54.43 42.22 6.09
C SER A 190 -55.02 42.63 7.44
N GLN A 191 -54.41 42.22 8.56
CA GLN A 191 -54.84 42.64 9.90
C GLN A 191 -54.73 44.15 10.06
N GLN A 192 -53.63 44.77 9.62
CA GLN A 192 -53.44 46.22 9.69
C GLN A 192 -54.43 46.97 8.78
N GLN A 193 -54.72 46.45 7.59
CA GLN A 193 -55.69 47.03 6.67
C GLN A 193 -57.10 46.97 7.26
N LEU A 194 -57.54 45.81 7.77
CA LEU A 194 -58.85 45.66 8.43
C LEU A 194 -58.97 46.58 9.64
N GLN A 195 -57.92 46.66 10.47
CA GLN A 195 -57.89 47.56 11.62
C GLN A 195 -58.03 49.02 11.19
N SER A 196 -57.35 49.43 10.11
CA SER A 196 -57.41 50.78 9.57
C SER A 196 -58.79 51.12 8.99
N ILE A 197 -59.45 50.18 8.29
CA ILE A 197 -60.81 50.35 7.76
C ILE A 197 -61.81 50.53 8.91
N VAL A 198 -61.74 49.63 9.89
CA VAL A 198 -62.61 49.66 11.07
C VAL A 198 -62.44 50.98 11.83
N ASP A 199 -61.20 51.43 12.03
CA ASP A 199 -60.91 52.66 12.77
C ASP A 199 -61.26 53.96 12.04
N ASN A 200 -61.30 53.96 10.71
CA ASN A 200 -61.73 55.14 9.96
C ASN A 200 -63.21 55.11 9.57
N ALA A 201 -63.97 54.09 9.98
CA ALA A 201 -65.42 54.04 9.74
C ALA A 201 -66.14 55.15 10.52
N THR A 202 -67.09 55.82 9.87
CA THR A 202 -67.89 56.91 10.48
C THR A 202 -68.97 56.40 11.44
N THR A 203 -69.24 55.09 11.42
CA THR A 203 -70.18 54.39 12.32
C THR A 203 -69.44 53.76 13.49
N VAL A 204 -70.11 53.69 14.64
CA VAL A 204 -69.62 52.94 15.81
C VAL A 204 -69.62 51.45 15.47
N ILE A 205 -68.44 50.83 15.54
CA ILE A 205 -68.29 49.38 15.33
C ILE A 205 -67.75 48.77 16.62
N SER A 206 -68.47 47.76 17.12
CA SER A 206 -68.04 46.93 18.24
C SER A 206 -68.29 45.46 17.94
N VAL A 207 -67.33 44.61 18.28
CA VAL A 207 -67.48 43.15 18.24
C VAL A 207 -67.43 42.66 19.68
N LYS A 208 -68.38 41.82 20.07
CA LYS A 208 -68.43 41.17 21.38
C LYS A 208 -68.29 39.66 21.23
N GLN A 209 -67.70 39.01 22.24
CA GLN A 209 -67.69 37.55 22.37
C GLN A 209 -69.08 37.06 22.81
N ALA A 210 -69.30 35.74 22.74
CA ALA A 210 -70.56 35.12 23.14
C ALA A 210 -70.94 35.38 24.62
N ASP A 211 -69.97 35.71 25.47
CA ASP A 211 -70.17 36.08 26.88
C ASP A 211 -70.40 37.60 27.08
N ARG A 212 -70.71 38.33 26.00
CA ARG A 212 -70.96 39.79 25.93
C ARG A 212 -69.77 40.67 26.30
N ARG A 213 -68.55 40.14 26.25
CA ARG A 213 -67.33 40.94 26.43
C ARG A 213 -66.89 41.58 25.13
N TYR A 214 -66.51 42.86 25.16
CA TYR A 214 -65.98 43.55 23.98
C TYR A 214 -64.66 42.91 23.52
N ALA A 215 -64.64 42.39 22.30
CA ALA A 215 -63.46 41.87 21.61
C ALA A 215 -62.77 42.93 20.75
N LEU A 216 -63.55 43.83 20.15
CA LEU A 216 -63.04 44.93 19.33
C LEU A 216 -63.96 46.14 19.47
N VAL A 217 -63.36 47.33 19.51
CA VAL A 217 -64.07 48.60 19.31
C VAL A 217 -63.25 49.49 18.39
N ASN A 218 -63.92 50.22 17.50
CA ASN A 218 -63.27 51.13 16.57
C ASN A 218 -63.05 52.52 17.16
N ARG A 219 -62.22 53.35 16.51
CA ARG A 219 -61.98 54.75 16.94
C ARG A 219 -63.27 55.56 17.13
N ARG A 220 -64.30 55.35 16.30
CA ARG A 220 -65.57 56.07 16.44
C ARG A 220 -66.31 55.73 17.75
N PHE A 221 -66.22 54.48 18.22
CA PHE A 221 -66.71 54.09 19.55
C PHE A 221 -65.97 54.87 20.65
N GLU A 222 -64.63 54.94 20.55
CA GLU A 222 -63.83 55.70 21.52
C GLU A 222 -64.21 57.18 21.54
N ASP A 223 -64.39 57.79 20.37
CA ASP A 223 -64.73 59.20 20.24
C ASP A 223 -66.14 59.52 20.78
N LEU A 224 -67.12 58.65 20.53
CA LEU A 224 -68.51 58.87 20.94
C LEU A 224 -68.73 58.59 22.43
N PHE A 225 -68.13 57.52 22.95
CA PHE A 225 -68.33 57.07 24.32
C PHE A 225 -67.25 57.53 25.30
N HIS A 226 -66.16 58.12 24.79
CA HIS A 226 -64.99 58.55 25.57
C HIS A 226 -64.32 57.41 26.36
N ILE A 227 -64.36 56.19 25.82
CA ILE A 227 -63.76 54.98 26.40
C ILE A 227 -62.71 54.46 25.43
N ARG A 228 -61.45 54.35 25.86
CA ARG A 228 -60.38 53.81 25.00
C ARG A 228 -60.56 52.30 24.82
N ARG A 229 -60.16 51.76 23.68
CA ARG A 229 -60.21 50.35 23.32
C ARG A 229 -59.58 49.46 24.37
N GLN A 230 -58.42 49.85 24.90
CA GLN A 230 -57.75 49.12 25.97
C GLN A 230 -58.58 49.00 27.26
N ASP A 231 -59.43 49.99 27.52
CA ASP A 231 -60.26 50.06 28.72
C ASP A 231 -61.62 49.35 28.47
N ALA A 232 -62.07 49.28 27.20
CA ALA A 232 -63.25 48.54 26.78
C ALA A 232 -63.01 47.03 26.62
N SER A 233 -61.82 46.63 26.16
CA SER A 233 -61.50 45.24 25.82
C SER A 233 -61.70 44.29 27.01
N GLY A 234 -62.43 43.19 26.77
CA GLY A 234 -62.76 42.18 27.78
C GLY A 234 -63.80 42.60 28.83
N LYS A 235 -64.31 43.85 28.78
CA LYS A 235 -65.35 44.34 29.69
C LYS A 235 -66.75 44.07 29.13
N THR A 236 -67.75 44.09 30.00
CA THR A 236 -69.17 44.04 29.64
C THR A 236 -69.81 45.43 29.69
N ASP A 237 -71.01 45.59 29.11
CA ASP A 237 -71.71 46.88 29.13
C ASP A 237 -71.94 47.43 30.54
N ASP A 238 -72.21 46.57 31.53
CA ASP A 238 -72.37 46.94 32.95
C ASP A 238 -71.14 47.61 33.56
N GLN A 239 -69.96 47.26 33.05
CA GLN A 239 -68.69 47.77 33.55
C GLN A 239 -68.28 49.07 32.85
N LEU A 240 -68.87 49.36 31.69
CA LEU A 240 -68.50 50.49 30.82
C LEU A 240 -69.53 51.62 30.81
N PHE A 241 -70.81 51.31 31.04
CA PHE A 241 -71.91 52.27 30.92
C PHE A 241 -72.78 52.31 32.19
N PRO A 242 -73.46 53.44 32.46
CA PRO A 242 -74.45 53.51 33.53
C PRO A 242 -75.56 52.46 33.36
N ALA A 243 -76.10 51.96 34.48
CA ALA A 243 -77.00 50.81 34.54
C ALA A 243 -78.19 50.87 33.56
N GLU A 244 -78.75 52.05 33.34
CA GLU A 244 -79.86 52.27 32.39
C GLU A 244 -79.45 52.02 30.93
N ARG A 245 -78.27 52.51 30.50
CA ARG A 245 -77.76 52.29 29.14
C ARG A 245 -77.23 50.88 28.95
N ALA A 246 -76.55 50.33 29.97
CA ALA A 246 -76.05 48.96 29.94
C ALA A 246 -77.19 47.94 29.78
N ALA A 247 -78.33 48.15 30.44
CA ALA A 247 -79.51 47.30 30.28
C ALA A 247 -80.05 47.29 28.85
N ARG A 248 -80.12 48.46 28.20
CA ARG A 248 -80.57 48.56 26.80
C ARG A 248 -79.62 47.88 25.82
N TYR A 249 -78.30 47.99 26.03
CA TYR A 249 -77.33 47.30 25.18
C TYR A 249 -77.32 45.79 25.38
N ARG A 250 -77.51 45.30 26.61
CA ARG A 250 -77.68 43.85 26.86
C ARG A 250 -78.93 43.29 26.18
N GLU A 251 -80.04 44.01 26.26
CA GLU A 251 -81.28 43.59 25.60
C GLU A 251 -81.09 43.50 24.08
N ALA A 252 -80.37 44.48 23.48
CA ALA A 252 -80.00 44.44 22.07
C ALA A 252 -79.07 43.26 21.75
N ASP A 253 -78.04 43.01 22.56
CA ASP A 253 -77.12 41.87 22.41
C ASP A 253 -77.88 40.54 22.48
N ASP A 254 -78.84 40.40 23.39
CA ASP A 254 -79.62 39.17 23.58
C ASP A 254 -80.49 38.86 22.37
N ARG A 255 -81.07 39.90 21.77
CA ARG A 255 -81.81 39.78 20.50
C ARG A 255 -80.89 39.38 19.35
N VAL A 256 -79.69 39.97 19.25
CA VAL A 256 -78.68 39.58 18.25
C VAL A 256 -78.22 38.13 18.45
N LEU A 257 -77.99 37.70 19.69
CA LEU A 257 -77.63 36.31 20.02
C LEU A 257 -78.76 35.31 19.73
N ALA A 258 -80.02 35.76 19.78
CA ALA A 258 -81.19 35.01 19.34
C ALA A 258 -81.36 34.97 17.81
N GLY A 259 -80.48 35.65 17.06
CA GLY A 259 -80.48 35.69 15.60
C GLY A 259 -81.31 36.82 14.98
N GLU A 260 -81.76 37.79 15.79
CA GLU A 260 -82.49 38.96 15.29
C GLU A 260 -81.51 40.03 14.76
N VAL A 261 -81.90 40.71 13.67
CA VAL A 261 -81.20 41.91 13.19
C VAL A 261 -81.75 43.12 13.95
N VAL A 262 -80.90 43.82 14.71
CA VAL A 262 -81.26 44.91 15.62
C VAL A 262 -80.64 46.23 15.18
#